data_AF-A0A943D2V9-F1
#
_entry.id   AF-A0A943D2V9-F1
#
_cell.length_a   1.000
_cell.length_b   1.000
_cell.length_c   1.000
_cell.angle_alpha   90.00
_cell.angle_beta   90.00
_cell.angle_gamma   90.00
#
_symmetry.space_group_name_H-M   'P 1'
#
loop_
_entity.id
_entity.type
_entity.pdbx_description
1 polymer ?
#
loop_
_entity_poly.entity_id
_entity_poly.type
_entity_poly.pdbx_seq_one_letter_code
_entity_poly.pdbx_strand_id
1 'polypeptide(L)' 'MSVLKDELLQKINDKTAKVGVVGLGYVGLPLAVEKANAGYQTIGFDVQDQKVEMVNKGQNYIGDVVDDE' A
#
# COMPACT_ATOMS: atom_id res chain seq x y z
N MET A 1 -14.49 -22.14 -15.49
CA MET A 1 -13.70 -21.33 -14.54
C MET A 1 -14.03 -19.87 -14.79
N SER A 2 -14.00 -19.03 -13.76
CA SER A 2 -14.30 -17.60 -13.91
C SER A 2 -13.07 -16.89 -14.46
N VAL A 3 -13.17 -16.37 -15.68
CA VAL A 3 -12.09 -15.61 -16.36
C VAL A 3 -11.52 -14.51 -15.46
N LEU A 4 -12.38 -13.84 -14.68
CA LEU A 4 -11.99 -12.80 -13.73
C LEU A 4 -11.06 -13.31 -12.62
N LYS A 5 -11.29 -14.52 -12.10
CA LYS A 5 -10.43 -15.11 -11.06
C LYS A 5 -9.04 -15.34 -11.62
N ASP A 6 -8.96 -15.92 -12.81
CA ASP A 6 -7.69 -16.30 -13.43
C ASP A 6 -6.88 -15.05 -13.81
N GLU A 7 -7.55 -14.02 -14.35
CA GLU A 7 -6.94 -12.70 -14.60
C GLU A 7 -6.41 -12.03 -13.32
N LEU A 8 -7.17 -12.07 -12.22
CA LEU A 8 -6.73 -11.48 -10.96
C LEU A 8 -5.54 -12.24 -10.38
N LEU A 9 -5.56 -13.56 -10.40
CA LEU A 9 -4.45 -14.39 -9.93
C LEU A 9 -3.17 -14.11 -10.73
N GLN A 10 -3.30 -13.97 -12.06
CA GLN A 10 -2.18 -13.60 -12.90
C GLN A 10 -1.62 -12.22 -12.52
N LYS A 11 -2.48 -11.21 -12.32
CA LYS A 11 -2.04 -9.87 -11.88
C LYS A 11 -1.35 -9.87 -10.52
N ILE A 12 -1.78 -10.72 -9.59
CA ILE A 12 -1.14 -10.89 -8.29
C ILE A 12 0.24 -11.52 -8.46
N ASN A 13 0.33 -12.64 -9.19
CA ASN A 13 1.59 -13.34 -9.42
C ASN A 13 2.63 -12.47 -10.15
N ASP A 14 2.18 -11.70 -11.14
CA ASP A 14 3.00 -10.81 -11.96
C ASP A 14 3.26 -9.46 -11.28
N LYS A 15 2.72 -9.23 -10.06
CA LYS A 15 2.79 -7.96 -9.31
C LYS A 15 2.23 -6.73 -10.05
N THR A 16 1.37 -6.96 -11.05
CA THR A 16 0.70 -5.89 -11.82
C THR A 16 -0.65 -5.48 -11.22
N ALA A 17 -1.13 -6.20 -10.21
CA ALA A 17 -2.26 -5.78 -9.41
C ALA A 17 -1.94 -4.47 -8.67
N LYS A 18 -2.89 -3.54 -8.65
CA LYS A 18 -2.81 -2.34 -7.80
C LYS A 18 -3.40 -2.66 -6.44
N VAL A 19 -2.68 -2.31 -5.37
CA VAL A 19 -3.12 -2.53 -3.99
C VAL A 19 -3.62 -1.22 -3.42
N GLY A 20 -4.86 -1.20 -2.93
CA GLY A 20 -5.41 -0.06 -2.19
C GLY A 20 -5.45 -0.38 -0.69
N VAL A 21 -4.96 0.54 0.15
CA VAL A 21 -5.07 0.43 1.61
C VAL A 21 -5.90 1.59 2.14
N VAL A 22 -7.01 1.27 2.82
CA VAL A 22 -7.92 2.27 3.40
C VAL A 22 -7.66 2.38 4.91
N GLY A 23 -7.32 3.59 5.34
CA GLY A 23 -6.79 3.93 6.66
C GLY A 23 -5.27 3.84 6.69
N LEU A 24 -4.58 4.96 6.94
CA LEU A 24 -3.13 5.07 7.08
C LEU A 24 -2.74 5.31 8.53
N GLY A 25 -3.36 4.54 9.41
CA GLY A 25 -3.01 4.46 10.83
C GLY A 25 -1.91 3.44 11.10
N TYR A 26 -1.80 3.05 12.36
CA TYR A 26 -0.80 2.12 12.87
C TYR A 26 -0.67 0.80 12.09
N VAL A 27 -1.77 0.21 11.62
CA VAL A 27 -1.74 -1.05 10.86
C VAL A 27 -1.68 -0.82 9.35
N GLY A 28 -2.39 0.20 8.87
CA GLY A 28 -2.57 0.39 7.44
C GLY A 28 -1.34 0.96 6.74
N LEU A 29 -0.61 1.89 7.37
CA LEU A 29 0.59 2.44 6.76
C LEU A 29 1.72 1.38 6.65
N PRO A 30 2.05 0.56 7.67
CA PRO A 30 3.03 -0.52 7.50
C PRO A 30 2.59 -1.54 6.46
N LEU A 31 1.28 -1.86 6.38
CA LEU A 31 0.76 -2.75 5.35
C LEU A 31 0.95 -2.15 3.95
N ALA A 32 0.71 -0.85 3.76
CA ALA A 32 0.91 -0.18 2.50
C ALA A 32 2.39 -0.19 2.08
N VAL A 33 3.30 0.09 3.03
CA VAL A 33 4.75 0.03 2.82
C VAL A 33 5.20 -1.39 2.46
N GLU A 34 4.75 -2.41 3.18
CA GLU A 34 5.10 -3.80 2.91
C GLU A 34 4.65 -4.25 1.51
N LYS A 35 3.48 -3.82 1.04
CA LYS A 35 3.01 -4.13 -0.32
C LYS A 35 3.80 -3.37 -1.39
N ALA A 36 4.18 -2.13 -1.12
CA ALA A 36 5.10 -1.39 -1.98
C ALA A 36 6.48 -2.08 -2.07
N ASN A 37 7.06 -2.48 -0.94
CA ASN A 37 8.33 -3.21 -0.84
C ASN A 37 8.26 -4.58 -1.53
N ALA A 38 7.12 -5.26 -1.46
CA ALA A 38 6.88 -6.49 -2.20
C ALA A 38 6.81 -6.30 -3.73
N GLY A 39 6.82 -5.05 -4.22
CA GLY A 39 6.87 -4.69 -5.63
C GLY A 39 5.52 -4.36 -6.27
N TYR A 40 4.48 -4.13 -5.46
CA TYR A 40 3.17 -3.73 -5.98
C TYR A 40 3.04 -2.21 -6.03
N GLN A 41 2.33 -1.71 -7.05
CA GLN A 41 1.84 -0.34 -7.02
C GLN A 41 0.78 -0.21 -5.90
N THR A 42 1.13 0.50 -4.83
CA THR A 42 0.28 0.65 -3.65
C THR A 42 -0.24 2.08 -3.54
N ILE A 43 -1.53 2.23 -3.23
CA ILE A 43 -2.22 3.51 -3.03
C ILE A 43 -2.86 3.51 -1.65
N GLY A 44 -2.48 4.47 -0.82
CA GLY A 44 -3.06 4.70 0.50
C GLY A 44 -4.21 5.69 0.46
N PHE A 45 -5.24 5.46 1.28
CA PHE A 45 -6.37 6.36 1.48
C PHE A 45 -6.54 6.63 2.97
N ASP A 46 -6.67 7.90 3.37
CA ASP A 46 -7.07 8.27 4.73
C ASP A 46 -8.00 9.49 4.65
N VAL A 47 -8.85 9.67 5.66
CA VAL A 47 -9.74 10.84 5.77
C VAL A 47 -9.00 12.07 6.31
N GLN A 48 -7.81 11.88 6.88
CA GLN A 48 -6.96 12.96 7.40
C GLN A 48 -5.97 13.40 6.33
N ASP A 49 -6.23 14.54 5.69
CA ASP A 49 -5.38 15.10 4.64
C ASP A 49 -3.90 15.23 5.06
N GLN A 50 -3.66 15.63 6.31
CA GLN A 50 -2.31 15.74 6.86
C GLN A 50 -1.51 14.43 6.76
N LYS A 51 -2.14 13.28 7.02
CA LYS A 51 -1.47 11.98 6.92
C LYS A 51 -1.12 11.65 5.48
N VAL A 52 -2.05 11.88 4.57
CA VAL A 52 -1.86 11.68 3.12
C VAL A 52 -0.70 12.54 2.62
N GLU A 53 -0.66 13.82 3.02
CA GLU A 53 0.45 14.71 2.68
C GLU A 53 1.80 14.24 3.21
N MET A 54 1.87 13.79 4.47
CA MET A 54 3.11 13.29 5.05
C MET A 54 3.62 12.06 4.28
N VAL A 55 2.76 11.08 4.01
CA VAL A 55 3.13 9.88 3.22
C VAL A 55 3.61 10.28 1.81
N ASN A 56 2.91 11.19 1.13
CA ASN A 56 3.31 11.65 -0.20
C ASN A 56 4.63 12.42 -0.21
N LYS A 57 5.05 12.98 0.92
CA LYS A 57 6.36 13.63 1.12
C LYS A 57 7.44 12.63 1.58
N GLY A 58 7.13 11.34 1.69
CA GLY A 58 8.04 10.33 2.23
C GLY A 58 8.29 10.49 3.74
N GLN A 59 7.38 11.17 4.45
CA GLN A 59 7.50 11.41 5.88
C GLN A 59 6.72 10.37 6.66
N ASN A 60 7.44 9.64 7.49
CA ASN A 60 6.86 8.72 8.44
C ASN A 60 6.40 9.45 9.71
N TYR A 61 5.25 9.04 10.23
CA TYR A 61 4.67 9.54 11.48
C TYR A 61 4.27 8.42 12.44
N ILE A 62 4.62 7.16 12.12
CA ILE A 62 4.40 6.01 12.98
C ILE A 62 5.74 5.33 13.29
N GLY A 63 5.96 4.97 14.54
CA GLY A 63 7.23 4.36 14.96
C GLY A 63 7.49 2.95 14.42
N ASP A 64 6.47 2.32 13.85
CA ASP A 64 6.52 0.93 13.37
C ASP A 64 6.86 0.80 11.88
N VAL A 65 7.00 1.92 11.18
CA VAL A 65 7.69 1.94 9.88
C VAL A 65 9.11 2.36 10.18
N VAL A 66 10.08 1.52 9.80
CA VAL A 66 11.49 1.84 9.95
C VAL A 66 11.87 2.76 8.80
N ASP A 67 12.40 3.94 9.11
CA ASP A 67 13.00 4.84 8.12
C ASP A 67 14.37 4.29 7.72
N ASP A 68 14.40 3.24 6.90
CA ASP A 68 15.63 2.74 6.28
C ASP A 68 15.50 2.79 4.74
N GLU A 69 16.37 3.62 4.15
CA GLU A 69 16.67 3.92 2.72
C GLU A 69 15.61 4.66 1.87
#